data_AF-A0A8B9AVB9-F1
#
_entry.id   AF-A0A8B9AVB9-F1
#
_cell.length_a   1.000
_cell.length_b   1.000
_cell.length_c   1.000
_cell.angle_alpha   90.00
_cell.angle_beta   90.00
_cell.angle_gamma   90.00
#
_symmetry.space_group_name_H-M   'P 1'
#
loop_
_entity.id
_entity.type
_entity.pdbx_description
1 polymer ?
#
loop_
_entity_poly.entity_id
_entity_poly.type
_entity_poly.pdbx_seq_one_letter_code
_entity_poly.pdbx_strand_id
1 'polypeptide(L)'
;ADIVVRGYGGYNTRWALFLLDHLFPLSCPTPPVAATIFFGANDAALLGRSNQRQHVPVEEYKENLRKIVDHLKESLSNMLVVLITPPPVDEDGRKEYARSVYGEKAATLPERTNEMTGVYARQCVQLAQELHIPCINLWSQMQETSGWQKKVPQ
;
A
#
# COMPACT_ATOMS: atom_id res chain seq x y z
N ALA A 1 13.51 -19.34 7.63
CA ALA A 1 12.20 -18.92 7.12
C ALA A 1 12.44 -18.21 5.79
N ASP A 2 11.68 -18.56 4.77
CA ASP A 2 11.86 -18.03 3.42
C ASP A 2 10.85 -16.90 3.17
N ILE A 3 11.24 -15.90 2.39
CA ILE A 3 10.40 -14.76 2.01
C ILE A 3 10.19 -14.81 0.51
N VAL A 4 8.92 -14.85 0.09
CA VAL A 4 8.54 -14.75 -1.33
C VAL A 4 8.00 -13.37 -1.60
N VAL A 5 8.72 -12.59 -2.41
CA VAL A 5 8.32 -11.22 -2.76
C VAL A 5 7.29 -11.26 -3.88
N ARG A 6 6.12 -10.65 -3.62
CA ARG A 6 5.05 -10.44 -4.61
C ARG A 6 4.71 -8.95 -4.77
N GLY A 7 5.73 -8.10 -4.69
CA GLY A 7 5.61 -6.65 -4.88
C GLY A 7 5.68 -6.27 -6.35
N TYR A 8 4.71 -5.51 -6.84
CA TYR A 8 4.63 -5.07 -8.23
C TYR A 8 4.67 -3.55 -8.30
N GLY A 9 5.70 -3.01 -8.95
CA GLY A 9 5.90 -1.57 -9.11
C GLY A 9 4.69 -0.90 -9.76
N GLY A 10 4.13 0.10 -9.09
CA GLY A 10 2.99 0.88 -9.58
C GLY A 10 1.61 0.25 -9.38
N TYR A 11 1.51 -0.96 -8.81
CA TYR A 11 0.21 -1.61 -8.62
C TYR A 11 -0.62 -1.00 -7.50
N ASN A 12 -1.93 -0.88 -7.74
CA ASN A 12 -2.95 -0.52 -6.75
C ASN A 12 -3.78 -1.74 -6.36
N THR A 13 -4.72 -1.57 -5.44
CA THR A 13 -5.56 -2.67 -4.95
C THR A 13 -6.44 -3.31 -6.02
N ARG A 14 -6.90 -2.56 -7.04
CA ARG A 14 -7.66 -3.13 -8.16
C ARG A 14 -6.82 -4.16 -8.92
N TRP A 15 -5.58 -3.82 -9.24
CA TRP A 15 -4.68 -4.72 -9.98
C TRP A 15 -4.25 -5.92 -9.15
N ALA A 16 -4.13 -5.76 -7.83
CA ALA A 16 -3.88 -6.87 -6.93
C ALA A 16 -4.99 -7.93 -6.98
N LEU A 17 -6.26 -7.51 -6.99
CA LEU A 17 -7.39 -8.43 -7.07
C LEU A 17 -7.37 -9.32 -8.32
N PHE A 18 -6.99 -8.76 -9.48
CA PHE A 18 -6.89 -9.56 -10.71
C PHE A 18 -5.83 -10.66 -10.65
N LEU A 19 -4.79 -10.48 -9.84
CA LEU A 19 -3.69 -11.44 -9.69
C LEU A 19 -3.91 -12.41 -8.54
N LEU A 20 -4.91 -12.21 -7.69
CA LEU A 20 -5.00 -12.84 -6.39
C LEU A 20 -5.08 -14.36 -6.48
N ASP A 21 -5.97 -14.88 -7.33
CA ASP A 21 -6.13 -16.33 -7.58
C ASP A 21 -4.86 -16.98 -8.17
N HIS A 22 -4.13 -16.24 -8.99
CA HIS A 22 -2.90 -16.73 -9.62
C HIS A 22 -1.73 -16.79 -8.63
N LEU A 23 -1.68 -15.84 -7.69
CA LEU A 23 -0.60 -15.73 -6.70
C LEU A 23 -0.85 -16.60 -5.47
N PHE A 24 -2.11 -16.76 -5.10
CA PHE A 24 -2.56 -17.49 -3.92
C PHE A 24 -3.74 -18.39 -4.30
N PRO A 25 -3.50 -19.50 -5.04
CA PRO A 25 -4.56 -20.45 -5.35
C PRO A 25 -5.07 -21.09 -4.05
N LEU A 26 -6.39 -21.31 -3.97
CA LEU A 26 -7.08 -21.92 -2.82
C LEU A 26 -6.50 -23.29 -2.42
N SER A 27 -5.89 -24.01 -3.37
CA SER A 27 -5.22 -25.29 -3.17
C SER A 27 -3.70 -25.17 -3.25
N CYS A 28 -3.09 -24.39 -2.35
CA CYS A 28 -1.63 -24.33 -2.24
C CYS A 28 -1.11 -25.52 -1.41
N PRO A 29 -0.26 -26.42 -1.95
CA PRO A 29 0.26 -27.57 -1.21
C PRO A 29 1.15 -27.17 -0.01
N THR A 30 1.79 -26.01 -0.12
CA THR A 30 2.70 -25.46 0.89
C THR A 30 2.34 -23.98 1.14
N PRO A 31 1.27 -23.72 1.91
CA PRO A 31 0.82 -22.37 2.18
C PRO A 31 1.86 -21.58 2.98
N PRO A 32 2.04 -20.27 2.72
CA PRO A 32 2.81 -19.41 3.61
C PRO A 32 2.20 -19.41 5.02
N VAL A 33 3.07 -19.38 6.04
CA VAL A 33 2.65 -19.24 7.44
C VAL A 33 2.16 -17.83 7.76
N ALA A 34 2.57 -16.83 6.97
CA ALA A 34 2.16 -15.45 7.10
C ALA A 34 2.14 -14.73 5.74
N ALA A 35 1.27 -13.72 5.62
CA ALA A 35 1.20 -12.80 4.50
C ALA A 35 1.06 -11.36 4.99
N THR A 36 1.85 -10.46 4.42
CA THR A 36 1.73 -9.01 4.64
C THR A 36 1.09 -8.36 3.42
N ILE A 37 0.04 -7.58 3.62
CA ILE A 37 -0.60 -6.80 2.56
C ILE A 37 -0.19 -5.34 2.72
N PHE A 38 0.50 -4.79 1.72
CA PHE A 38 1.10 -3.46 1.79
C PHE A 38 0.74 -2.63 0.54
N PHE A 39 -0.51 -2.15 0.50
CA PHE A 39 -1.06 -1.32 -0.58
C PHE A 39 -1.48 0.06 -0.06
N GLY A 40 -2.01 0.91 -0.96
CA GLY A 40 -2.53 2.24 -0.60
C GLY A 40 -1.66 3.39 -1.10
N ALA A 41 -0.37 3.17 -1.31
CA ALA A 41 0.52 4.22 -1.80
C ALA A 41 0.11 4.63 -3.21
N ASN A 42 -0.11 3.67 -4.11
CA ASN A 42 -0.51 3.97 -5.48
C ASN A 42 -1.96 4.43 -5.59
N ASP A 43 -2.86 3.80 -4.84
CA ASP A 43 -4.28 4.11 -4.71
C ASP A 43 -4.51 5.58 -4.33
N ALA A 44 -3.64 6.13 -3.48
CA ALA A 44 -3.65 7.53 -3.04
C ALA A 44 -3.25 8.56 -4.10
N ALA A 45 -3.02 8.16 -5.35
CA ALA A 45 -2.81 9.11 -6.44
C ALA A 45 -4.00 10.08 -6.56
N LEU A 46 -3.69 11.34 -6.82
CA LEU A 46 -4.67 12.41 -6.96
C LEU A 46 -5.19 12.49 -8.39
N LEU A 47 -6.51 12.70 -8.53
CA LEU A 47 -7.16 12.94 -9.82
C LEU A 47 -6.65 14.25 -10.44
N GLY A 48 -6.54 14.28 -11.77
CA GLY A 48 -6.01 15.43 -12.51
C GLY A 48 -4.49 15.63 -12.40
N ARG A 49 -3.74 14.66 -11.85
CA ARG A 49 -2.26 14.67 -11.76
C ARG A 49 -1.62 13.60 -12.66
N SER A 50 -0.28 13.62 -12.77
CA SER A 50 0.51 12.76 -13.68
C SER A 50 0.30 11.24 -13.49
N ASN A 51 -0.14 10.80 -12.31
CA ASN A 51 -0.39 9.40 -11.97
C ASN A 51 -1.86 9.05 -11.65
N GLN A 52 -2.82 9.89 -12.06
CA GLN A 52 -4.24 9.69 -11.75
C GLN A 52 -4.80 8.31 -12.13
N ARG A 53 -4.19 7.62 -13.10
CA ARG A 53 -4.58 6.25 -13.51
C ARG A 53 -4.47 5.22 -12.38
N GLN A 54 -3.66 5.50 -11.37
CA GLN A 54 -3.49 4.62 -10.21
C GLN A 54 -4.55 4.87 -9.13
N HIS A 55 -5.31 5.97 -9.22
CA HIS A 55 -6.30 6.36 -8.22
C HIS A 55 -7.37 5.28 -8.03
N VAL A 56 -7.62 4.94 -6.76
CA VAL A 56 -8.72 4.07 -6.33
C VAL A 56 -9.51 4.84 -5.27
N PRO A 57 -10.83 5.04 -5.42
CA PRO A 57 -11.65 5.70 -4.40
C PRO A 57 -11.45 5.07 -3.02
N VAL A 58 -11.47 5.88 -1.97
CA VAL A 58 -11.11 5.47 -0.60
C VAL A 58 -11.96 4.29 -0.09
N GLU A 59 -13.27 4.33 -0.32
CA GLU A 59 -14.17 3.23 0.06
C GLU A 59 -13.88 1.95 -0.74
N GLU A 60 -13.60 2.10 -2.03
CA GLU A 60 -13.25 0.96 -2.88
C GLU A 60 -11.91 0.34 -2.45
N TYR A 61 -10.92 1.15 -2.09
CA TYR A 61 -9.65 0.69 -1.56
C TYR A 61 -9.84 -0.18 -0.31
N LYS A 62 -10.66 0.27 0.64
CA LYS A 62 -10.96 -0.50 1.86
C LYS A 62 -11.64 -1.83 1.52
N GLU A 63 -12.61 -1.80 0.61
CA GLU A 63 -13.31 -3.01 0.17
C GLU A 63 -12.38 -3.97 -0.58
N ASN A 64 -11.47 -3.46 -1.39
CA ASN A 64 -10.49 -4.29 -2.08
C ASN A 64 -9.52 -4.94 -1.08
N LEU A 65 -9.07 -4.22 -0.06
CA LEU A 65 -8.25 -4.82 1.00
C LEU A 65 -9.00 -5.93 1.75
N ARG A 66 -10.29 -5.74 2.04
CA ARG A 66 -11.13 -6.76 2.68
C ARG A 66 -11.16 -8.04 1.84
N LYS A 67 -11.47 -7.93 0.55
CA LYS A 67 -11.47 -9.06 -0.39
C LYS A 67 -10.12 -9.78 -0.44
N ILE A 68 -9.00 -9.03 -0.42
CA ILE A 68 -7.66 -9.63 -0.39
C ILE A 68 -7.45 -10.42 0.91
N VAL A 69 -7.82 -9.86 2.07
CA VAL A 69 -7.70 -10.55 3.36
C VAL A 69 -8.55 -11.82 3.40
N ASP A 70 -9.81 -11.71 2.98
CA ASP A 70 -10.77 -12.82 3.04
C ASP A 70 -10.29 -13.98 2.15
N HIS A 71 -9.84 -13.69 0.93
CA HIS A 71 -9.25 -14.69 0.03
C HIS A 71 -8.05 -15.42 0.65
N LEU A 72 -7.15 -14.67 1.29
CA LEU A 72 -5.97 -15.26 1.94
C LEU A 72 -6.35 -16.15 3.13
N LYS A 73 -7.35 -15.74 3.92
CA LYS A 73 -7.86 -16.53 5.06
C LYS A 73 -8.63 -17.78 4.61
N GLU A 74 -9.44 -17.68 3.56
CA GLU A 74 -10.19 -18.80 2.99
C GLU A 74 -9.27 -19.84 2.34
N SER A 75 -8.23 -19.37 1.66
CA SER A 75 -7.25 -20.24 1.03
C SER A 75 -6.50 -21.09 2.06
N LEU A 76 -6.10 -20.51 3.20
CA LEU A 76 -5.15 -21.14 4.11
C LEU A 76 -5.57 -20.91 5.57
N SER A 77 -6.26 -21.89 6.15
CA SER A 77 -6.96 -21.80 7.45
C SER A 77 -6.12 -21.43 8.69
N ASN A 78 -4.78 -21.37 8.58
CA ASN A 78 -3.87 -21.02 9.67
C ASN A 78 -2.87 -19.89 9.32
N MET A 79 -3.07 -19.16 8.22
CA MET A 79 -2.14 -18.10 7.82
C MET A 79 -2.33 -16.82 8.62
N LEU A 80 -1.24 -16.28 9.16
CA LEU A 80 -1.22 -14.95 9.77
C LEU A 80 -1.27 -13.86 8.69
N VAL A 81 -2.35 -13.09 8.63
CA VAL A 81 -2.47 -11.94 7.72
C VAL A 81 -2.23 -10.64 8.47
N VAL A 82 -1.31 -9.81 7.99
CA VAL A 82 -0.97 -8.51 8.57
C VAL A 82 -1.18 -7.41 7.53
N LEU A 83 -1.93 -6.36 7.89
CA LEU A 83 -2.04 -5.16 7.07
C LEU A 83 -0.91 -4.18 7.38
N ILE A 84 -0.32 -3.57 6.36
CA ILE A 84 0.67 -2.49 6.51
C ILE A 84 0.10 -1.25 5.82
N THR A 85 0.00 -0.14 6.55
CA THR A 85 -0.50 1.13 5.99
C THR A 85 0.51 1.69 4.99
N PRO A 86 0.07 2.42 3.94
CA PRO A 86 1.01 3.07 3.03
C PRO A 86 1.95 4.01 3.82
N PRO A 87 3.25 4.09 3.47
CA PRO A 87 4.18 4.96 4.16
C PRO A 87 3.81 6.44 3.94
N PRO A 88 4.29 7.36 4.81
CA PRO A 88 4.10 8.78 4.57
C PRO A 88 4.86 9.24 3.33
N VAL A 89 4.39 10.32 2.72
CA VAL A 89 4.93 10.84 1.45
C VAL A 89 5.77 12.09 1.72
N ASP A 90 7.07 12.05 1.39
CA ASP A 90 7.88 13.26 1.30
C ASP A 90 7.60 13.97 -0.05
N GLU A 91 6.73 14.96 -0.02
CA GLU A 91 6.31 15.70 -1.22
C GLU A 91 7.47 16.49 -1.83
N ASP A 92 8.32 17.09 -1.00
CA ASP A 92 9.47 17.88 -1.45
C ASP A 92 10.53 16.96 -2.07
N GLY A 93 10.90 15.87 -1.39
CA GLY A 93 11.84 14.89 -1.92
C GLY A 93 11.35 14.23 -3.21
N ARG A 94 10.05 13.93 -3.33
CA ARG A 94 9.48 13.42 -4.59
C ARG A 94 9.52 14.46 -5.70
N LYS A 95 9.30 15.73 -5.39
CA LYS A 95 9.38 16.83 -6.36
C LYS A 95 10.82 17.05 -6.84
N GLU A 96 11.79 17.01 -5.94
CA GLU A 96 13.22 17.06 -6.27
C GLU A 96 13.62 15.88 -7.17
N TYR A 97 13.20 14.67 -6.83
CA TYR A 97 13.42 13.48 -7.66
C TYR A 97 12.75 13.60 -9.04
N ALA A 98 11.51 14.08 -9.11
CA ALA A 98 10.83 14.27 -10.38
C ALA A 98 11.58 15.27 -11.28
N ARG A 99 12.09 16.36 -10.71
CA ARG A 99 12.92 17.33 -11.44
C ARG A 99 14.24 16.74 -11.89
N SER A 100 14.91 15.92 -11.08
CA SER A 100 16.17 15.29 -11.46
C SER A 100 16.01 14.27 -12.60
N VAL A 101 14.87 13.57 -12.65
CA VAL A 101 14.58 12.57 -13.70
C VAL A 101 14.01 13.20 -14.97
N TYR A 102 13.10 14.17 -14.86
CA TYR A 102 12.32 14.67 -16.00
C TYR A 102 12.65 16.12 -16.41
N GLY A 103 13.50 16.83 -15.65
CA GLY A 103 13.88 18.22 -15.93
C GLY A 103 12.66 19.15 -16.04
N GLU A 104 12.61 19.95 -17.11
CA GLU A 104 11.50 20.87 -17.41
C GLU A 104 10.16 20.16 -17.64
N LYS A 105 10.18 18.87 -17.97
CA LYS A 105 8.95 18.07 -18.16
C LYS A 105 8.37 17.54 -16.84
N ALA A 106 9.03 17.79 -15.71
CA ALA A 106 8.55 17.36 -14.42
C ALA A 106 7.20 18.00 -14.09
N ALA A 107 6.26 17.18 -13.62
CA ALA A 107 4.97 17.68 -13.16
C ALA A 107 5.19 18.69 -12.01
N THR A 108 4.51 19.85 -12.09
CA THR A 108 4.64 20.92 -11.10
C THR A 108 3.87 20.63 -9.82
N LEU A 109 2.80 19.85 -9.93
CA LEU A 109 1.88 19.52 -8.85
C LEU A 109 2.16 18.10 -8.36
N PRO A 110 2.16 17.87 -7.03
CA PRO A 110 2.41 16.56 -6.48
C PRO A 110 1.31 15.59 -6.90
N GLU A 111 1.74 14.41 -7.30
CA GLU A 111 0.84 13.35 -7.76
C GLU A 111 0.18 12.59 -6.60
N ARG A 112 0.79 12.68 -5.41
CA ARG A 112 0.33 12.21 -4.10
C ARG A 112 0.72 13.23 -3.06
N THR A 113 -0.11 13.38 -2.04
CA THR A 113 0.18 14.20 -0.85
C THR A 113 0.19 13.32 0.38
N ASN A 114 0.99 13.70 1.38
CA ASN A 114 1.03 12.96 2.64
C ASN A 114 -0.33 12.96 3.35
N GLU A 115 -1.06 14.06 3.24
CA GLU A 115 -2.41 14.21 3.75
C GLU A 115 -3.37 13.16 3.16
N MET A 116 -3.39 13.04 1.82
CA MET A 116 -4.26 12.07 1.15
C MET A 116 -3.84 10.65 1.50
N THR A 117 -2.54 10.34 1.51
CA THR A 117 -2.03 9.04 1.95
C THR A 117 -2.45 8.71 3.38
N GLY A 118 -2.53 9.70 4.27
CA GLY A 118 -3.06 9.54 5.63
C GLY A 118 -4.52 9.10 5.67
N VAL A 119 -5.35 9.48 4.69
CA VAL A 119 -6.74 8.99 4.57
C VAL A 119 -6.75 7.48 4.29
N TYR A 120 -5.93 7.01 3.33
CA TYR A 120 -5.81 5.58 3.02
C TYR A 120 -5.21 4.78 4.17
N ALA A 121 -4.23 5.36 4.89
CA ALA A 121 -3.67 4.75 6.09
C ALA A 121 -4.74 4.55 7.17
N ARG A 122 -5.59 5.56 7.43
CA ARG A 122 -6.70 5.43 8.38
C ARG A 122 -7.69 4.33 8.00
N GLN A 123 -8.07 4.23 6.73
CA GLN A 123 -8.95 3.15 6.28
C GLN A 123 -8.34 1.76 6.43
N CYS A 124 -7.03 1.62 6.19
CA CYS A 124 -6.30 0.37 6.38
C CYS A 124 -6.28 -0.05 7.87
N VAL A 125 -6.00 0.89 8.79
CA VAL A 125 -6.07 0.64 10.24
C VAL A 125 -7.47 0.27 10.68
N GLN A 126 -8.48 1.03 10.24
CA GLN A 126 -9.88 0.78 10.58
C GLN A 126 -10.32 -0.62 10.11
N LEU A 127 -9.97 -1.00 8.89
CA LEU A 127 -10.28 -2.34 8.37
C LEU A 127 -9.60 -3.44 9.19
N ALA A 128 -8.33 -3.26 9.58
CA ALA A 128 -7.63 -4.23 10.41
C ALA A 128 -8.34 -4.46 11.76
N GLN A 129 -8.84 -3.37 12.37
CA GLN A 129 -9.63 -3.43 13.60
C GLN A 129 -10.95 -4.18 13.38
N GLU A 130 -11.69 -3.86 12.31
CA GLU A 130 -12.94 -4.54 11.93
C GLU A 130 -12.74 -6.05 11.73
N LEU A 131 -11.62 -6.44 11.11
CA LEU A 131 -11.27 -7.83 10.82
C LEU A 131 -10.54 -8.54 11.96
N HIS A 132 -10.26 -7.84 13.07
CA HIS A 132 -9.50 -8.33 14.21
C HIS A 132 -8.14 -8.95 13.81
N ILE A 133 -7.43 -8.29 12.90
CA ILE A 133 -6.09 -8.71 12.43
C ILE A 133 -5.00 -7.69 12.79
N PRO A 134 -3.73 -8.10 12.89
CA PRO A 134 -2.64 -7.16 13.15
C PRO A 134 -2.47 -6.12 12.04
N CYS A 135 -2.08 -4.91 12.43
CA CYS A 135 -1.75 -3.82 11.52
C CYS A 135 -0.47 -3.11 11.95
N ILE A 136 0.41 -2.84 10.98
CA ILE A 136 1.58 -1.97 11.14
C ILE A 136 1.23 -0.61 10.56
N ASN A 137 1.04 0.39 11.42
CA ASN A 137 0.72 1.75 11.01
C ASN A 137 1.97 2.56 10.66
N LEU A 138 2.59 2.18 9.54
CA LEU A 138 3.83 2.78 9.06
C LEU A 138 3.68 4.28 8.79
N TRP A 139 2.52 4.72 8.28
CA TRP A 139 2.22 6.14 8.07
C TRP A 139 2.44 6.98 9.34
N SER A 140 1.91 6.54 10.48
CA SER A 140 2.07 7.27 11.75
C SER A 140 3.47 7.07 12.33
N GLN A 141 3.93 5.82 12.41
CA GLN A 141 5.17 5.45 13.10
C GLN A 141 6.41 6.12 12.50
N MET A 142 6.49 6.22 11.16
CA MET A 142 7.62 6.91 10.54
C MET A 142 7.63 8.39 10.89
N GLN A 143 6.46 9.03 10.98
CA GLN A 143 6.33 10.47 11.24
C GLN A 143 6.62 10.88 12.69
N GLU A 144 6.67 9.94 13.63
CA GLU A 144 7.11 10.18 15.01
C GLU A 144 8.61 10.52 15.09
N THR A 145 9.37 10.16 14.06
CA THR A 145 10.79 10.48 13.98
C THR A 145 11.01 11.88 13.41
N SER A 146 11.66 12.77 14.16
CA SER A 146 12.04 14.09 13.64
C SER A 146 12.92 13.96 12.39
N GLY A 147 12.54 14.66 11.32
CA GLY A 147 13.22 14.62 10.03
C GLY A 147 13.02 13.33 9.23
N TRP A 148 11.94 12.59 9.48
CA TRP A 148 11.62 11.32 8.81
C TRP A 148 11.70 11.39 7.28
N GLN A 149 11.44 12.54 6.67
CA GLN A 149 11.53 12.76 5.23
C GLN A 149 12.93 12.48 4.67
N LYS A 150 13.97 12.78 5.46
CA LYS A 150 15.38 12.75 5.04
C LYS A 150 16.21 11.69 5.78
N LYS A 151 15.59 10.91 6.65
CA LYS A 151 16.25 9.82 7.36
C LYS A 151 16.15 8.54 6.54
N VAL A 152 17.29 8.10 6.02
CA VAL A 152 17.44 6.71 5.58
C VAL A 152 17.56 5.85 6.85
N PRO A 153 16.82 4.74 6.98
CA PRO A 153 17.07 3.80 8.06
C PRO A 153 18.54 3.35 7.99
N GLN A 154 19.28 3.51 9.09
CA GLN A 154 20.63 2.93 9.24
C GLN A 154 20.54 1.42 9.39
#